data_AF-A0A0F2DBW8-F1
#
_entry.id   AF-A0A0F2DBW8-F1
#
_cell.length_a   1.000
_cell.length_b   1.000
_cell.length_c   1.000
_cell.angle_alpha   90.00
_cell.angle_beta   90.00
_cell.angle_gamma   90.00
#
_symmetry.space_group_name_H-M   'P 1'
#
loop_
_entity.id
_entity.type
_entity.pdbx_description
1 polymer ?
#
loop_
_entity_poly.entity_id
_entity_poly.type
_entity_poly.pdbx_seq_one_letter_code
_entity_poly.pdbx_strand_id
1 'polypeptide(L)'
;MKKMKKLKSDKKVLTNKNNYGKLKLTKMKNAGDFLGNRIEEYRKPLGLSQHRLGKKIGISRISINKIETGKTTPTLKIANDIANALGVCIYQVFDLDGTGNYRCLNCNCGNI
;
A
#
# COMPACT_ATOMS: atom_id res chain seq x y z
N MET A 1 -37.33 -46.53 4.79
CA MET A 1 -36.20 -45.83 4.13
C MET A 1 -36.56 -44.36 3.94
N LYS A 2 -35.80 -43.44 4.56
CA LYS A 2 -35.96 -41.98 4.46
C LYS A 2 -35.35 -41.46 3.15
N LYS A 3 -35.97 -40.46 2.51
CA LYS A 3 -35.41 -39.09 2.42
C LYS A 3 -36.35 -38.15 1.67
N MET A 4 -36.91 -37.18 2.41
CA MET A 4 -37.34 -35.88 1.90
C MET A 4 -36.16 -35.16 1.23
N LYS A 5 -36.36 -34.58 0.04
CA LYS A 5 -35.47 -33.55 -0.51
C LYS A 5 -36.25 -32.23 -0.59
N LYS A 6 -35.63 -31.22 0.00
CA LYS A 6 -36.18 -29.93 0.45
C LYS A 6 -36.09 -28.89 -0.68
N LEU A 7 -37.11 -28.06 -0.81
CA LEU A 7 -37.18 -26.86 -1.65
C LEU A 7 -36.06 -25.85 -1.34
N LYS A 8 -35.59 -25.14 -2.38
CA LYS A 8 -35.10 -23.73 -2.38
C LYS A 8 -35.27 -23.19 -3.81
N SER A 9 -36.32 -22.42 -4.12
CA SER A 9 -36.47 -20.95 -4.00
C SER A 9 -35.43 -20.12 -4.79
N ASP A 10 -35.85 -19.71 -5.99
CA ASP A 10 -35.95 -18.33 -6.47
C ASP A 10 -34.73 -17.41 -6.70
N LYS A 11 -34.78 -16.84 -7.92
CA LYS A 11 -34.52 -15.44 -8.34
C LYS A 11 -33.10 -15.01 -8.72
N LYS A 12 -32.92 -15.01 -10.05
CA LYS A 12 -32.47 -13.89 -10.90
C LYS A 12 -31.47 -12.89 -10.30
N VAL A 13 -30.23 -13.02 -10.78
CA VAL A 13 -29.35 -11.97 -11.31
C VAL A 13 -29.65 -10.54 -10.85
N LEU A 14 -28.85 -10.07 -9.89
CA LEU A 14 -28.34 -8.70 -9.91
C LEU A 14 -26.82 -8.80 -9.89
N THR A 15 -26.23 -8.41 -11.01
CA THR A 15 -24.80 -8.31 -11.24
C THR A 15 -24.22 -7.26 -10.29
N ASN A 16 -23.30 -7.66 -9.40
CA ASN A 16 -22.22 -6.75 -9.03
C ASN A 16 -20.90 -7.34 -9.52
N LYS A 17 -20.56 -7.00 -10.77
CA LYS A 17 -19.25 -7.25 -11.35
C LYS A 17 -18.27 -6.24 -10.75
N ASN A 18 -17.90 -6.44 -9.49
CA ASN A 18 -16.68 -5.84 -8.97
C ASN A 18 -15.50 -6.60 -9.59
N ASN A 19 -15.10 -6.15 -10.77
CA ASN A 19 -13.94 -6.65 -11.54
C ASN A 19 -12.61 -6.20 -10.91
N TYR A 20 -12.40 -6.43 -9.62
CA TYR A 20 -11.04 -6.42 -9.06
C TYR A 20 -10.51 -7.84 -9.15
N GLY A 21 -9.64 -8.03 -10.13
CA GLY A 21 -9.22 -9.30 -10.70
C GLY A 21 -8.90 -10.36 -9.66
N LYS A 22 -9.39 -11.56 -9.96
CA LYS A 22 -9.04 -12.85 -9.38
C LYS A 22 -7.51 -13.04 -9.42
N LEU A 23 -6.77 -12.54 -8.43
CA LEU A 23 -5.37 -12.92 -8.26
C LEU A 23 -5.33 -14.39 -7.86
N LYS A 24 -4.69 -15.19 -8.71
CA LYS A 24 -4.31 -16.57 -8.40
C LYS A 24 -3.44 -16.54 -7.16
N LEU A 25 -3.96 -17.02 -6.04
CA LEU A 25 -3.24 -17.16 -4.78
C LEU A 25 -2.22 -18.31 -4.90
N THR A 26 -1.07 -18.05 -5.52
CA THR A 26 0.06 -18.99 -5.51
C THR A 26 0.87 -18.77 -4.24
N LYS A 27 0.64 -19.64 -3.24
CA LYS A 27 1.44 -19.90 -2.03
C LYS A 27 2.68 -19.02 -1.84
N MET A 28 2.59 -17.94 -1.05
CA MET A 28 3.74 -17.33 -0.37
C MET A 28 3.33 -16.90 1.06
N LYS A 29 4.21 -17.24 2.00
CA LYS A 29 4.15 -17.22 3.47
C LYS A 29 3.23 -16.15 4.10
N ASN A 30 2.52 -16.53 5.17
CA ASN A 30 1.84 -15.64 6.10
C ASN A 30 2.82 -14.61 6.69
N ALA A 31 2.90 -13.44 6.08
CA ALA A 31 3.51 -12.22 6.59
C ALA A 31 2.43 -11.16 6.39
N GLY A 32 1.93 -10.54 7.47
CA GLY A 32 0.84 -9.55 7.35
C GLY A 32 1.19 -8.48 6.32
N ASP A 33 0.19 -7.96 5.60
CA ASP A 33 0.29 -6.98 4.51
C ASP A 33 1.34 -5.87 4.80
N PHE A 34 2.59 -6.14 4.45
CA PHE A 34 3.68 -5.21 4.64
C PHE A 34 3.75 -4.32 3.40
N LEU A 35 3.45 -3.04 3.57
CA LEU A 35 3.59 -2.06 2.48
C LEU A 35 5.08 -1.79 2.23
N GLY A 36 5.60 -2.33 1.13
CA GLY A 36 6.96 -2.06 0.66
C GLY A 36 7.18 -0.56 0.46
N ASN A 37 8.36 -0.06 0.82
CA ASN A 37 8.67 1.36 0.69
C ASN A 37 10.16 1.64 0.44
N ARG A 38 10.44 2.82 -0.13
CA ARG A 38 11.77 3.32 -0.48
C ARG A 38 12.11 4.63 0.24
N ILE A 39 11.50 4.86 1.40
CA ILE A 39 11.64 6.12 2.12
C ILE A 39 13.11 6.42 2.43
N GLU A 40 13.85 5.42 2.93
CA GLU A 40 15.26 5.59 3.28
C GLU A 40 16.12 5.97 2.06
N GLU A 41 15.85 5.37 0.91
CA GLU A 41 16.56 5.60 -0.35
C GLU A 41 16.42 7.05 -0.82
N TYR A 42 15.24 7.65 -0.69
CA TYR A 42 15.01 9.06 -1.03
C TYR A 42 15.45 10.02 0.07
N ARG A 43 15.33 9.61 1.34
CA ARG A 43 15.63 10.49 2.48
C ARG A 43 17.13 10.75 2.64
N LYS A 44 17.97 9.72 2.45
CA LYS A 44 19.43 9.82 2.67
C LYS A 44 20.12 10.83 1.76
N PRO A 45 19.91 10.84 0.44
CA PRO A 45 20.51 11.84 -0.46
C PRO A 45 20.13 13.28 -0.12
N LEU A 46 18.94 13.50 0.48
CA LEU A 46 18.48 14.81 0.95
C LEU A 46 19.12 15.24 2.29
N GLY A 47 20.03 14.44 2.87
CA GLY A 47 20.63 14.69 4.18
C GLY A 47 19.62 14.67 5.33
N LEU A 48 18.44 14.11 5.11
CA LEU A 48 17.40 14.02 6.13
C LEU A 48 17.68 12.79 6.99
N SER A 49 17.62 12.92 8.31
CA SER A 49 17.54 11.78 9.24
C SER A 49 16.09 11.37 9.46
N GLN A 50 15.81 10.18 10.00
CA GLN A 50 14.44 9.79 10.40
C GLN A 50 13.79 10.84 11.31
N HIS A 51 14.60 11.42 12.22
CA HIS A 51 14.16 12.50 13.09
C HIS A 51 13.81 13.78 12.33
N ARG A 52 14.67 14.20 11.37
CA ARG A 52 14.41 15.40 10.55
C ARG A 52 13.18 15.23 9.67
N LEU A 53 12.99 14.06 9.06
CA LEU A 53 11.79 13.76 8.28
C LEU A 53 10.54 13.79 9.18
N GLY A 54 10.56 13.10 10.32
CA GLY A 54 9.45 13.10 11.27
C GLY A 54 9.07 14.51 11.72
N LYS A 55 10.06 15.34 12.08
CA LYS A 55 9.84 16.76 12.42
C LYS A 55 9.22 17.55 11.26
N LYS A 56 9.68 17.32 10.02
CA LYS A 56 9.18 18.01 8.81
C LYS A 56 7.70 17.72 8.54
N ILE A 57 7.22 16.51 8.84
CA ILE A 57 5.83 16.10 8.59
C ILE A 57 4.97 15.96 9.86
N GLY A 58 5.49 16.40 11.01
CA GLY A 58 4.74 16.43 12.27
C GLY A 58 4.52 15.07 12.95
N ILE A 59 5.40 14.08 12.76
CA ILE A 59 5.33 12.78 13.45
C ILE A 59 6.63 12.38 14.15
N SER A 60 6.54 11.42 15.07
CA SER A 60 7.71 10.97 15.82
C SER A 60 8.75 10.25 14.95
N ARG A 61 10.03 10.33 15.33
CA ARG A 61 11.12 9.53 14.72
C ARG A 61 10.83 8.02 14.80
N ILE A 62 10.19 7.57 15.88
CA ILE A 62 9.80 6.16 16.07
C ILE A 62 8.76 5.75 15.04
N SER A 63 7.79 6.61 14.75
CA SER A 63 6.77 6.38 13.72
C SER A 63 7.41 6.24 12.35
N ILE A 64 8.33 7.14 11.97
CA ILE A 64 9.10 7.01 10.72
C ILE A 64 9.85 5.68 10.66
N ASN A 65 10.54 5.29 11.73
CA ASN A 65 11.26 4.02 11.77
C ASN A 65 10.34 2.81 11.59
N LYS A 66 9.15 2.82 12.22
CA LYS A 66 8.17 1.74 12.06
C LYS A 66 7.63 1.65 10.63
N ILE A 67 7.43 2.79 9.97
CA ILE A 67 7.01 2.84 8.57
C ILE A 67 8.14 2.34 7.65
N GLU A 68 9.36 2.88 7.80
CA GLU A 68 10.54 2.47 7.00
C GLU A 68 10.79 0.96 7.11
N THR A 69 10.66 0.39 8.31
CA THR A 69 10.86 -1.05 8.56
C THR A 69 9.63 -1.92 8.29
N GLY A 70 8.57 -1.35 7.72
CA GLY A 70 7.31 -2.05 7.42
C GLY A 70 6.46 -2.41 8.64
N LYS A 71 6.95 -2.24 9.87
CA LYS A 71 6.21 -2.57 11.12
C LYS A 71 4.87 -1.87 11.26
N THR A 72 4.61 -0.80 10.52
CA THR A 72 3.32 -0.11 10.51
C THR A 72 3.03 0.50 9.14
N THR A 73 1.83 0.25 8.61
CA THR A 73 1.34 0.91 7.40
C THR A 73 0.89 2.34 7.73
N PRO A 74 1.42 3.36 7.04
CA PRO A 74 1.00 4.74 7.25
C PRO A 74 -0.44 4.95 6.75
N THR A 75 -1.13 5.96 7.29
CA THR A 75 -2.36 6.46 6.66
C THR A 75 -2.01 7.09 5.32
N LEU A 76 -2.98 7.19 4.40
CA LEU A 76 -2.78 7.84 3.09
C LEU A 76 -2.23 9.27 3.25
N LYS A 77 -2.72 10.02 4.25
CA LYS A 77 -2.21 11.36 4.56
C LYS A 77 -0.72 11.33 4.88
N ILE A 78 -0.28 10.46 5.81
CA ILE A 78 1.13 10.36 6.19
C ILE A 78 1.99 9.89 5.01
N ALA A 79 1.50 8.94 4.21
CA ALA A 79 2.21 8.49 3.03
C ALA A 79 2.42 9.63 2.01
N ASN A 80 1.38 10.45 1.78
CA ASN A 80 1.45 11.63 0.93
C ASN A 80 2.39 12.71 1.50
N ASP A 81 2.32 12.98 2.80
CA ASP A 81 3.20 13.94 3.47
C ASP A 81 4.67 13.51 3.38
N ILE A 82 4.96 12.21 3.51
CA ILE A 82 6.30 11.64 3.29
C ILE A 82 6.75 11.88 1.85
N ALA A 83 5.93 11.52 0.86
CA ALA A 83 6.27 11.68 -0.55
C ALA A 83 6.58 13.15 -0.90
N ASN A 84 5.73 14.07 -0.46
CA ASN A 84 5.94 15.52 -0.63
C ASN A 84 7.21 16.01 0.07
N ALA A 85 7.48 15.54 1.29
CA ALA A 85 8.67 15.91 2.03
C ALA A 85 9.97 15.44 1.35
N LEU A 86 9.89 14.36 0.56
CA LEU A 86 10.97 13.78 -0.24
C LEU A 86 11.01 14.32 -1.68
N GLY A 87 10.04 15.13 -2.10
CA GLY A 87 9.99 15.73 -3.42
C GLY A 87 9.71 14.74 -4.56
N VAL A 88 9.04 13.62 -4.25
CA VAL A 88 8.77 12.55 -5.22
C VAL A 88 7.33 12.10 -5.15
N CYS A 89 6.87 11.39 -6.18
CA CYS A 89 5.51 10.86 -6.18
C CYS A 89 5.36 9.70 -5.18
N ILE A 90 4.17 9.58 -4.58
CA ILE A 90 3.83 8.49 -3.66
C ILE A 90 4.06 7.10 -4.27
N TYR A 91 3.81 6.92 -5.58
CA TYR A 91 4.06 5.67 -6.31
C TYR A 91 5.54 5.32 -6.44
N GLN A 92 6.44 6.30 -6.33
CA GLN A 92 7.89 6.05 -6.30
C GLN A 92 8.38 5.66 -4.91
N VAL A 93 7.62 5.98 -3.86
CA VAL A 93 7.98 5.74 -2.47
C VAL A 93 7.36 4.45 -1.93
N PHE A 94 6.12 4.13 -2.28
CA PHE A 94 5.38 2.98 -1.72
C PHE A 94 4.95 1.99 -2.81
N ASP A 95 5.03 0.70 -2.49
CA ASP A 95 4.55 -0.40 -3.33
C ASP A 95 3.04 -0.61 -3.13
N LEU A 96 2.24 0.29 -3.72
CA LEU A 96 0.79 0.36 -3.47
C LEU A 96 0.01 -0.81 -4.08
N ASP A 97 0.58 -1.55 -5.03
CA ASP A 97 -0.05 -2.69 -5.69
C ASP A 97 0.63 -4.05 -5.37
N GLY A 98 1.69 -4.02 -4.55
CA GLY A 98 2.42 -5.22 -4.13
C GLY A 98 3.26 -5.86 -5.24
N THR A 99 3.47 -5.14 -6.35
CA THR A 99 4.23 -5.67 -7.50
C THR A 99 5.73 -5.38 -7.39
N GLY A 100 6.14 -4.54 -6.44
CA GLY A 100 7.49 -4.00 -6.34
C GLY A 100 7.83 -2.96 -7.43
N ASN A 101 6.86 -2.58 -8.27
CA ASN A 101 7.04 -1.58 -9.30
C ASN A 101 6.71 -0.20 -8.74
N TYR A 102 7.73 0.50 -8.24
CA TYR A 102 7.62 1.86 -7.69
C TYR A 102 7.45 2.93 -8.77
N ARG A 103 6.39 2.82 -9.58
CA ARG A 103 6.07 3.74 -10.68
C ARG A 103 4.57 3.84 -10.89
N CYS A 104 4.11 5.01 -11.29
CA CYS A 104 2.76 5.15 -11.81
C CYS A 104 2.78 4.94 -13.32
N LEU A 105 1.98 4.00 -13.84
CA LEU A 105 1.85 3.79 -15.29
C LEU A 105 1.00 4.89 -15.98
N ASN A 106 0.29 5.70 -15.18
CA ASN A 106 -0.66 6.70 -15.66
C ASN A 106 -0.29 8.14 -15.29
N CYS A 107 0.86 8.39 -14.63
CA CYS A 107 1.27 9.73 -14.21
C CYS A 107 2.71 10.07 -14.65
N ASN A 108 2.91 11.31 -15.11
CA ASN A 108 4.19 11.84 -15.56
C ASN A 108 5.07 12.34 -14.39
N CYS A 109 5.09 11.60 -13.29
CA CYS A 109 5.60 12.00 -11.98
C CYS A 109 7.14 12.15 -11.84
N GLY A 110 7.86 12.32 -12.96
CA GLY A 110 9.32 12.46 -13.00
C GLY A 110 9.84 13.83 -13.46
N ASN A 111 8.97 14.82 -13.66
CA ASN A 111 9.32 16.13 -14.21
C ASN A 111 9.11 17.28 -13.20
N ILE A 112 9.69 17.19 -12.00
CA ILE A 112 9.75 18.30 -11.05
C ILE A 112 11.20 18.74 -10.90
#